data_AF-A0A0S8BF25-F1
#
_entry.id   AF-A0A0S8BF25-F1
#
_cell.length_a   1.000
_cell.length_b   1.000
_cell.length_c   1.000
_cell.angle_alpha   90.00
_cell.angle_beta   90.00
_cell.angle_gamma   90.00
#
_symmetry.space_group_name_H-M   'P 1'
#
loop_
_entity.id
_entity.type
_entity.pdbx_description
1 polymer ?
#
loop_
_entity_poly.entity_id
_entity_poly.type
_entity_poly.pdbx_seq_one_letter_code
_entity_poly.pdbx_strand_id
1 'polypeptide(L)'
;MPRRWRRVPVPLFFMGEQSDAAPEGYEAGESSRVRNGVLSGRGLVAQQTDWLLADVAENLSAAENHAACGVFPFETQGNLASPGAAVAFSYDKTNTDFFLHHLYEDLSIARTKKAYDYTASLPPQLTGFEMFGRFYWCEYAQDPVTSRVGFSYYDPDSGGSITTPTYDLNTGAGAAAALRFRGISKHRGATVFGWGYYHEDDPDQPHFLRYCKYGEPLTWVADLDETSAGFIIVGSGEVPIIACGMSGPYTIIGKASEIFRLDGDYSSQFYYQPIGDTHGPISTRSMVSLGHAAVWMADVGPAISVQGQKVEELTRDKITRRFLQYLDLSTASGAHDSKNRRVLWSVRRKLDDSGNVIEDPYHTELLAWDYGRNTFIPSSIPAQIWAIGQARGPGIDLPGPVGTLSNIAASNITGITAKITWTPGDTSPDTYFELQYKENGTSTWVPSTPMKTGAATYEYTLTGLEPLTSYDVRVRQVRNGQVDSYVESLDLFTTTDVDVPVQPTGAAVVQIGSVYYKNAWYGKIRATWTPRNAGSDIVMRLYTHDTSTFANAYVQVTGNPAVGRVDDPVLRITGSAQYYWLTEYNPVTDAESTETQCTPFPITPEIAQ
;
A
#
# COMPACT_ATOMS: atom_id res chain seq x y z
N MET A 1 -26.34 -1.00 -45.64
CA MET A 1 -26.63 -1.13 -44.19
C MET A 1 -25.70 -0.19 -43.43
N PRO A 2 -26.12 0.45 -42.32
CA PRO A 2 -25.20 1.25 -41.51
C PRO A 2 -24.06 0.37 -40.98
N ARG A 3 -22.83 0.90 -40.97
CA ARG A 3 -21.66 0.21 -40.40
C ARG A 3 -21.85 0.16 -38.88
N ARG A 4 -21.80 -1.03 -38.29
CA ARG A 4 -22.12 -1.22 -36.87
C ARG A 4 -21.24 -2.30 -36.27
N TRP A 5 -20.82 -2.07 -35.02
CA TRP A 5 -20.23 -3.12 -34.21
C TRP A 5 -21.33 -3.99 -33.64
N ARG A 6 -21.26 -5.28 -33.93
CA ARG A 6 -22.16 -6.28 -33.39
C ARG A 6 -21.46 -7.06 -32.30
N ARG A 7 -22.15 -7.22 -31.19
CA ARG A 7 -21.83 -8.23 -30.19
C ARG A 7 -22.16 -9.60 -30.77
N VAL A 8 -21.13 -10.35 -31.10
CA VAL A 8 -21.23 -11.73 -31.56
C VAL A 8 -20.92 -12.61 -30.36
N PRO A 9 -21.73 -13.62 -30.03
CA PRO A 9 -21.33 -14.59 -29.02
C PRO A 9 -19.95 -15.16 -29.36
N VAL A 10 -19.00 -15.11 -28.43
CA VAL A 10 -17.72 -15.83 -28.55
C VAL A 10 -18.12 -17.27 -28.83
N PRO A 11 -17.84 -17.82 -30.03
CA PRO A 11 -18.26 -19.17 -30.34
C PRO A 11 -17.56 -20.11 -29.36
N LEU A 12 -18.34 -20.71 -28.47
CA LEU A 12 -17.98 -21.97 -27.83
C LEU A 12 -17.88 -22.99 -28.96
N PHE A 13 -16.68 -23.17 -29.51
CA PHE A 13 -16.44 -24.16 -30.55
C PHE A 13 -16.75 -25.55 -29.98
N PHE A 14 -17.86 -26.14 -30.44
CA PHE A 14 -18.05 -27.58 -30.43
C PHE A 14 -17.17 -28.17 -31.53
N MET A 15 -16.02 -28.71 -31.17
CA MET A 15 -15.33 -29.67 -32.00
C MET A 15 -15.21 -30.94 -31.15
N GLY A 16 -16.29 -31.70 -31.13
CA GLY A 16 -16.22 -33.11 -30.77
C GLY A 16 -15.51 -33.84 -31.92
N GLU A 17 -14.48 -34.61 -31.57
CA GLU A 17 -14.08 -35.74 -32.40
C GLU A 17 -15.30 -36.65 -32.59
N GLN A 18 -15.89 -36.66 -33.78
CA GLN A 18 -16.11 -37.88 -34.58
C GLN A 18 -16.95 -37.63 -35.84
N SER A 19 -16.40 -38.12 -36.95
CA SER A 19 -17.03 -38.79 -38.11
C SER A 19 -18.23 -38.16 -38.82
N ASP A 20 -18.03 -37.96 -40.13
CA ASP A 20 -18.96 -38.28 -41.21
C ASP A 20 -20.40 -37.73 -41.12
N ALA A 21 -20.57 -36.53 -41.69
CA ALA A 21 -21.65 -36.12 -42.61
C ALA A 21 -21.94 -34.62 -42.44
N ALA A 22 -21.20 -33.78 -43.16
CA ALA A 22 -21.61 -32.41 -43.40
C ALA A 22 -22.80 -32.39 -44.38
N PRO A 23 -23.88 -31.63 -44.12
CA PRO A 23 -24.81 -31.23 -45.17
C PRO A 23 -24.13 -30.20 -46.07
N GLU A 24 -24.11 -30.50 -47.37
CA GLU A 24 -23.54 -29.70 -48.46
C GLU A 24 -24.15 -28.30 -48.50
N GLY A 25 -23.30 -27.27 -48.69
CA GLY A 25 -23.80 -25.94 -49.06
C GLY A 25 -23.00 -24.71 -48.64
N TYR A 26 -21.82 -24.83 -48.01
CA TYR A 26 -20.93 -23.69 -47.79
C TYR A 26 -19.60 -23.93 -48.51
N GLU A 27 -19.34 -23.12 -49.52
CA GLU A 27 -18.13 -23.16 -50.33
C GLU A 27 -16.89 -23.02 -49.45
N ALA A 28 -15.96 -23.94 -49.65
CA ALA A 28 -14.65 -23.96 -49.03
C ALA A 28 -13.81 -22.80 -49.57
N GLY A 29 -13.68 -21.76 -48.76
CA GLY A 29 -12.78 -20.64 -49.00
C GLY A 29 -12.86 -19.68 -47.83
N GLU A 30 -11.73 -19.51 -47.14
CA GLU A 30 -11.50 -18.55 -46.05
C GLU A 30 -11.97 -18.99 -44.66
N SER A 31 -11.02 -19.61 -43.97
CA SER A 31 -11.00 -19.72 -42.51
C SER A 31 -11.04 -18.31 -41.90
N SER A 32 -12.19 -17.91 -41.37
CA SER A 32 -12.32 -16.68 -40.59
C SER A 32 -11.60 -16.85 -39.25
N ARG A 33 -10.32 -16.47 -39.25
CA ARG A 33 -9.47 -16.38 -38.06
C ARG A 33 -10.01 -15.25 -37.16
N VAL A 34 -10.73 -15.60 -36.11
CA VAL A 34 -10.88 -14.73 -34.94
C VAL A 34 -9.56 -14.78 -34.18
N ARG A 35 -8.73 -13.73 -34.31
CA ARG A 35 -7.49 -13.55 -33.53
C ARG A 35 -7.43 -12.13 -33.00
N ASN A 36 -7.03 -12.02 -31.72
CA ASN A 36 -6.73 -10.82 -30.94
C ASN A 36 -7.93 -10.10 -30.33
N GLY A 37 -8.39 -10.61 -29.19
CA GLY A 37 -9.18 -9.83 -28.22
C GLY A 37 -8.39 -9.70 -26.91
N VAL A 38 -8.43 -8.50 -26.33
CA VAL A 38 -7.90 -8.06 -25.02
C VAL A 38 -6.58 -7.27 -25.08
N LEU A 39 -6.71 -5.97 -25.37
CA LEU A 39 -5.78 -4.95 -24.90
C LEU A 39 -6.36 -4.32 -23.61
N SER A 40 -5.54 -4.32 -22.56
CA SER A 40 -5.87 -3.91 -21.21
C SER A 40 -5.58 -2.42 -20.97
N GLY A 41 -6.47 -1.75 -20.25
CA GLY A 41 -6.29 -0.37 -19.77
C GLY A 41 -7.53 0.08 -18.99
N ARG A 42 -7.36 0.72 -17.83
CA ARG A 42 -8.47 1.06 -16.92
C ARG A 42 -8.64 2.57 -16.77
N GLY A 43 -9.46 3.16 -17.64
CA GLY A 43 -10.39 4.24 -17.31
C GLY A 43 -11.80 3.68 -17.50
N LEU A 44 -12.77 4.03 -16.64
CA LEU A 44 -14.02 3.31 -16.38
C LEU A 44 -14.64 2.73 -17.65
N VAL A 45 -14.52 1.41 -17.75
CA VAL A 45 -15.28 0.64 -18.71
C VAL A 45 -16.66 0.38 -18.10
N ALA A 46 -17.61 1.25 -18.41
CA ALA A 46 -19.00 0.80 -18.49
C ALA A 46 -19.17 0.00 -19.79
N GLN A 47 -18.63 -1.22 -19.86
CA GLN A 47 -19.02 -2.18 -20.88
C GLN A 47 -19.36 -3.54 -20.30
N GLN A 48 -20.68 -3.70 -20.21
CA GLN A 48 -21.42 -4.89 -20.62
C GLN A 48 -21.17 -6.20 -19.86
N THR A 49 -22.29 -6.76 -19.41
CA THR A 49 -22.45 -7.76 -18.35
C THR A 49 -22.08 -9.19 -18.74
N ASP A 50 -21.66 -9.42 -19.98
CA ASP A 50 -21.57 -10.75 -20.58
C ASP A 50 -20.36 -10.88 -21.50
N TRP A 51 -19.29 -11.51 -21.02
CA TRP A 51 -18.09 -11.80 -21.83
C TRP A 51 -18.25 -13.05 -22.72
N LEU A 52 -19.48 -13.56 -22.82
CA LEU A 52 -19.84 -14.53 -23.85
C LEU A 52 -19.93 -13.87 -25.23
N LEU A 53 -19.55 -12.59 -25.41
CA LEU A 53 -19.71 -11.82 -26.64
C LEU A 53 -18.38 -11.14 -27.04
N ALA A 54 -17.87 -11.38 -28.25
CA ALA A 54 -16.83 -10.61 -28.94
C ALA A 54 -17.47 -9.57 -29.85
N ASP A 55 -16.90 -8.37 -29.94
CA ASP A 55 -17.39 -7.33 -30.85
C ASP A 55 -16.75 -7.49 -32.23
N VAL A 56 -17.57 -7.65 -33.27
CA VAL A 56 -17.15 -7.74 -34.68
C VAL A 56 -17.87 -6.64 -35.45
N ALA A 57 -17.14 -5.90 -36.27
CA ALA A 57 -17.73 -4.90 -37.14
C ALA A 57 -18.38 -5.55 -38.37
N GLU A 58 -19.65 -5.23 -38.62
CA GLU A 58 -20.38 -5.66 -39.81
C GLU A 58 -20.29 -4.59 -40.90
N ASN A 59 -20.22 -5.03 -42.17
CA ASN A 59 -20.21 -4.17 -43.37
C ASN A 59 -19.03 -3.19 -43.43
N LEU A 60 -17.85 -3.63 -42.98
CA LEU A 60 -16.59 -2.92 -43.20
C LEU A 60 -16.24 -2.86 -44.69
N SER A 61 -15.49 -1.85 -45.11
CA SER A 61 -15.00 -1.77 -46.50
C SER A 61 -13.96 -2.86 -46.77
N ALA A 62 -13.72 -3.17 -48.05
CA ALA A 62 -12.72 -4.18 -48.45
C ALA A 62 -11.30 -3.91 -47.93
N ALA A 63 -10.98 -2.65 -47.57
CA ALA A 63 -9.73 -2.28 -46.92
C ALA A 63 -9.71 -2.64 -45.42
N GLU A 64 -10.85 -2.60 -44.72
CA GLU A 64 -10.95 -2.76 -43.26
C GLU A 64 -11.11 -4.25 -42.83
N ASN A 65 -10.97 -5.22 -43.75
CA ASN A 65 -11.53 -6.59 -43.67
C ASN A 65 -10.96 -7.54 -42.58
N HIS A 66 -10.10 -7.07 -41.67
CA HIS A 66 -9.41 -7.95 -40.69
C HIS A 66 -9.40 -7.41 -39.25
N ALA A 67 -10.42 -6.66 -38.86
CA ALA A 67 -10.47 -5.97 -37.58
C ALA A 67 -11.14 -6.76 -36.45
N ALA A 68 -10.37 -7.27 -35.50
CA ALA A 68 -10.84 -7.52 -34.14
C ALA A 68 -10.34 -6.38 -33.25
N CYS A 69 -11.23 -5.67 -32.57
CA CYS A 69 -10.85 -4.62 -31.64
C CYS A 69 -11.78 -4.58 -30.43
N GLY A 70 -11.25 -4.04 -29.32
CA GLY A 70 -12.06 -3.71 -28.15
C GLY A 70 -12.76 -2.37 -28.33
N VAL A 71 -13.94 -2.26 -27.74
CA VAL A 71 -14.67 -1.00 -27.63
C VAL A 71 -14.32 -0.34 -26.28
N PHE A 72 -14.07 0.96 -26.27
CA PHE A 72 -13.64 1.76 -25.12
C PHE A 72 -14.72 2.80 -24.81
N PRO A 73 -15.55 2.62 -23.79
CA PRO A 73 -16.61 3.56 -23.48
C PRO A 73 -16.06 4.87 -22.90
N PHE A 74 -16.81 5.97 -23.07
CA PHE A 74 -16.53 7.23 -22.39
C PHE A 74 -17.21 7.29 -21.01
N GLU A 75 -16.50 7.80 -19.98
CA GLU A 75 -17.05 8.02 -18.63
C GLU A 75 -18.14 9.09 -18.60
N THR A 76 -17.90 10.17 -19.35
CA THR A 76 -18.76 11.35 -19.37
C THR A 76 -19.21 11.57 -20.80
N GLN A 77 -20.52 11.67 -21.02
CA GLN A 77 -21.06 12.04 -22.32
C GLN A 77 -20.58 13.46 -22.65
N GLY A 78 -19.87 13.63 -23.77
CA GLY A 78 -19.42 14.94 -24.23
C GLY A 78 -20.58 15.93 -24.30
N ASN A 79 -20.32 17.19 -23.94
CA ASN A 79 -21.27 18.27 -24.15
C ASN A 79 -21.23 18.65 -25.63
N LEU A 80 -22.16 18.14 -26.44
CA LEU A 80 -22.79 18.74 -27.64
C LEU A 80 -23.21 17.65 -28.66
N ALA A 81 -24.51 17.62 -29.00
CA ALA A 81 -25.14 17.19 -30.27
C ALA A 81 -24.77 15.83 -30.94
N SER A 82 -23.86 15.02 -30.43
CA SER A 82 -23.51 13.72 -31.00
C SER A 82 -23.08 12.77 -29.87
N PRO A 83 -24.00 11.95 -29.32
CA PRO A 83 -23.72 11.10 -28.16
C PRO A 83 -22.74 9.99 -28.55
N GLY A 84 -21.46 10.28 -28.39
CA GLY A 84 -20.38 9.32 -28.48
C GLY A 84 -20.35 8.45 -27.25
N ALA A 85 -20.65 7.17 -27.39
CA ALA A 85 -20.62 6.24 -26.25
C ALA A 85 -19.26 5.57 -26.09
N ALA A 86 -18.49 5.44 -27.17
CA ALA A 86 -17.23 4.72 -27.15
C ALA A 86 -16.31 4.98 -28.35
N VAL A 87 -15.06 4.51 -28.24
CA VAL A 87 -14.08 4.39 -29.32
C VAL A 87 -13.77 2.92 -29.60
N ALA A 88 -13.53 2.55 -30.84
CA ALA A 88 -13.07 1.25 -31.28
C ALA A 88 -11.89 1.43 -32.24
N PHE A 89 -11.13 0.38 -32.52
CA PHE A 89 -10.00 0.43 -33.44
C PHE A 89 -10.14 -0.58 -34.59
N SER A 90 -9.37 -0.41 -35.66
CA SER A 90 -9.21 -1.49 -36.63
C SER A 90 -7.84 -1.42 -37.27
N TYR A 91 -7.41 -2.53 -37.84
CA TYR A 91 -6.14 -2.63 -38.53
C TYR A 91 -6.36 -3.20 -39.93
N ASP A 92 -5.99 -2.42 -40.93
CA ASP A 92 -5.94 -2.86 -42.31
C ASP A 92 -4.57 -3.49 -42.56
N LYS A 93 -4.53 -4.81 -42.66
CA LYS A 93 -3.30 -5.55 -42.94
C LYS A 93 -2.72 -5.26 -44.34
N THR A 94 -3.57 -4.88 -45.30
CA THR A 94 -3.20 -4.68 -46.70
C THR A 94 -2.45 -3.36 -46.88
N ASN A 95 -2.99 -2.29 -46.31
CA ASN A 95 -2.38 -0.95 -46.40
C ASN A 95 -1.58 -0.57 -45.14
N THR A 96 -1.50 -1.49 -44.17
CA THR A 96 -0.87 -1.29 -42.85
C THR A 96 -1.40 -0.07 -42.10
N ASP A 97 -2.67 0.26 -42.33
CA ASP A 97 -3.32 1.43 -41.75
C ASP A 97 -4.02 1.07 -40.44
N PHE A 98 -3.84 1.92 -39.43
CA PHE A 98 -4.54 1.80 -38.17
C PHE A 98 -5.67 2.83 -38.09
N PHE A 99 -6.89 2.39 -37.83
CA PHE A 99 -8.07 3.25 -37.78
C PHE A 99 -8.67 3.31 -36.37
N LEU A 100 -9.26 4.46 -36.07
CA LEU A 100 -10.06 4.74 -34.89
C LEU A 100 -11.50 4.97 -35.33
N HIS A 101 -12.44 4.28 -34.69
CA HIS A 101 -13.88 4.38 -34.91
C HIS A 101 -14.54 5.02 -33.70
N HIS A 102 -15.21 6.14 -33.89
CA HIS A 102 -16.08 6.73 -32.90
C HIS A 102 -17.47 6.07 -33.00
N LEU A 103 -18.01 5.60 -31.88
CA LEU A 103 -19.28 4.86 -31.84
C LEU A 103 -20.38 5.65 -31.11
N TYR A 104 -21.61 5.52 -31.61
CA TYR A 104 -22.82 5.90 -30.90
C TYR A 104 -23.18 4.87 -29.80
N GLU A 105 -24.16 5.19 -28.95
CA GLU A 105 -24.67 4.28 -27.89
C GLU A 105 -25.15 2.93 -28.42
N ASP A 106 -25.69 2.90 -29.63
CA ASP A 106 -26.13 1.68 -30.28
C ASP A 106 -24.98 0.89 -30.93
N LEU A 107 -23.72 1.31 -30.73
CA LEU A 107 -22.50 0.77 -31.34
C LEU A 107 -22.40 0.96 -32.87
N SER A 108 -23.25 1.81 -33.46
CA SER A 108 -23.06 2.21 -34.87
C SER A 108 -21.87 3.16 -35.00
N ILE A 109 -21.13 3.03 -36.11
CA ILE A 109 -19.94 3.85 -36.34
C ILE A 109 -20.37 5.26 -36.73
N ALA A 110 -20.12 6.22 -35.84
CA ALA A 110 -20.34 7.64 -36.08
C ALA A 110 -19.30 8.20 -37.04
N ARG A 111 -18.02 7.88 -36.81
CA ARG A 111 -16.88 8.40 -37.60
C ARG A 111 -15.76 7.38 -37.62
N THR A 112 -15.01 7.33 -38.73
CA THR A 112 -13.74 6.60 -38.84
C THR A 112 -12.63 7.61 -39.13
N LYS A 113 -11.50 7.48 -38.44
CA LYS A 113 -10.29 8.28 -38.65
C LYS A 113 -9.10 7.35 -38.78
N LYS A 114 -8.21 7.64 -39.72
CA LYS A 114 -6.90 7.01 -39.75
C LYS A 114 -6.09 7.58 -38.58
N ALA A 115 -5.69 6.70 -37.67
CA ALA A 115 -4.90 7.05 -36.49
C ALA A 115 -3.43 7.20 -36.87
N TYR A 116 -2.83 6.19 -37.50
CA TYR A 116 -1.42 6.21 -37.92
C TYR A 116 -1.19 5.46 -39.23
N ASP A 117 -0.13 5.85 -39.93
CA ASP A 117 0.57 5.04 -40.92
C ASP A 117 1.46 4.04 -40.16
N TYR A 118 1.04 2.78 -40.08
CA TYR A 118 1.85 1.75 -39.42
C TYR A 118 2.69 1.04 -40.48
N THR A 119 3.97 0.76 -40.22
CA THR A 119 4.86 0.14 -41.23
C THR A 119 5.14 -1.34 -40.96
N ALA A 120 4.66 -1.89 -39.84
CA ALA A 120 4.90 -3.28 -39.46
C ALA A 120 3.79 -4.21 -39.96
N SER A 121 4.11 -5.49 -40.13
CA SER A 121 3.21 -6.52 -40.67
C SER A 121 2.15 -7.03 -39.67
N LEU A 122 2.30 -6.65 -38.39
CA LEU A 122 1.40 -7.01 -37.28
C LEU A 122 0.76 -5.74 -36.72
N PRO A 123 -0.45 -5.80 -36.15
CA PRO A 123 -1.08 -4.62 -35.55
C PRO A 123 -0.26 -4.09 -34.36
N PRO A 124 -0.23 -2.76 -34.12
CA PRO A 124 0.44 -2.20 -32.96
C PRO A 124 -0.21 -2.67 -31.67
N GLN A 125 0.61 -2.89 -30.64
CA GLN A 125 0.11 -3.05 -29.28
C GLN A 125 -0.07 -1.67 -28.67
N LEU A 126 -1.22 -1.39 -28.07
CA LEU A 126 -1.54 -0.08 -27.51
C LEU A 126 -1.80 -0.15 -26.01
N THR A 127 -1.37 0.91 -25.32
CA THR A 127 -1.87 1.24 -23.98
C THR A 127 -2.69 2.52 -24.09
N GLY A 128 -3.85 2.57 -23.43
CA GLY A 128 -4.74 3.71 -23.52
C GLY A 128 -5.79 3.77 -22.43
N PHE A 129 -6.34 4.96 -22.24
CA PHE A 129 -7.41 5.22 -21.28
C PHE A 129 -8.21 6.45 -21.69
N GLU A 130 -9.43 6.54 -21.16
CA GLU A 130 -10.29 7.71 -21.32
C GLU A 130 -10.16 8.63 -20.10
N MET A 131 -10.19 9.94 -20.37
CA MET A 131 -10.19 10.98 -19.34
C MET A 131 -10.75 12.30 -19.91
N PHE A 132 -11.72 12.91 -19.21
CA PHE A 132 -12.41 14.15 -19.61
C PHE A 132 -12.98 14.14 -21.03
N GLY A 133 -13.60 13.03 -21.45
CA GLY A 133 -14.21 12.92 -22.77
C GLY A 133 -13.19 12.76 -23.91
N ARG A 134 -11.90 12.59 -23.58
CA ARG A 134 -10.83 12.34 -24.56
C ARG A 134 -10.24 10.96 -24.35
N PHE A 135 -9.94 10.29 -25.45
CA PHE A 135 -9.27 8.99 -25.42
C PHE A 135 -7.78 9.18 -25.68
N TYR A 136 -6.92 8.75 -24.77
CA TYR A 136 -5.47 8.85 -24.86
C TYR A 136 -4.87 7.46 -25.11
N TRP A 137 -3.86 7.38 -25.97
CA TRP A 137 -3.13 6.13 -26.19
C TRP A 137 -1.68 6.37 -26.59
N CYS A 138 -0.86 5.32 -26.45
CA CYS A 138 0.46 5.24 -27.07
C CYS A 138 0.74 3.80 -27.50
N GLU A 139 1.67 3.66 -28.43
CA GLU A 139 2.21 2.36 -28.83
C GLU A 139 3.08 1.77 -27.73
N TYR A 140 3.04 0.44 -27.61
CA TYR A 140 3.71 -0.29 -26.56
C TYR A 140 5.13 -0.73 -26.95
N ALA A 141 6.01 -0.72 -25.95
CA ALA A 141 7.47 -0.77 -25.97
C ALA A 141 8.19 -1.98 -26.59
N GLN A 142 7.52 -2.96 -27.20
CA GLN A 142 8.27 -4.01 -27.91
C GLN A 142 8.98 -3.45 -29.15
N ASP A 143 8.46 -2.37 -29.71
CA ASP A 143 9.02 -1.74 -30.90
C ASP A 143 10.10 -0.69 -30.54
N PRO A 144 11.16 -0.56 -31.36
CA PRO A 144 12.27 0.36 -31.12
C PRO A 144 11.82 1.84 -31.08
N VAL A 145 12.59 2.65 -30.35
CA VAL A 145 12.71 4.14 -30.43
C VAL A 145 11.96 4.83 -31.59
N THR A 146 12.49 4.47 -32.75
CA THR A 146 12.30 5.13 -34.03
C THR A 146 10.99 4.77 -34.72
N SER A 147 10.39 3.61 -34.38
CA SER A 147 9.12 3.18 -34.96
C SER A 147 7.90 3.61 -34.15
N ARG A 148 8.10 4.16 -32.93
CA ARG A 148 6.99 4.64 -32.09
C ARG A 148 6.43 5.96 -32.63
N VAL A 149 5.14 5.96 -32.98
CA VAL A 149 4.45 7.16 -33.48
C VAL A 149 4.15 8.16 -32.37
N GLY A 150 4.11 7.70 -31.12
CA GLY A 150 4.09 8.53 -29.91
C GLY A 150 2.75 8.54 -29.17
N PHE A 151 2.70 9.32 -28.08
CA PHE A 151 1.50 9.60 -27.30
C PHE A 151 0.52 10.41 -28.13
N SER A 152 -0.72 9.99 -28.22
CA SER A 152 -1.76 10.71 -28.95
C SER A 152 -3.09 10.68 -28.21
N TYR A 153 -3.96 11.61 -28.57
CA TYR A 153 -5.32 11.62 -28.06
C TYR A 153 -6.33 11.92 -29.16
N TYR A 154 -7.55 11.46 -28.92
CA TYR A 154 -8.72 11.64 -29.75
C TYR A 154 -9.70 12.49 -28.98
N ASP A 155 -10.10 13.59 -29.60
CA ASP A 155 -11.07 14.53 -29.06
C ASP A 155 -12.36 14.47 -29.90
N PRO A 156 -13.44 13.85 -29.38
CA PRO A 156 -14.71 13.75 -30.08
C PRO A 156 -15.37 15.13 -30.29
N ASP A 157 -15.16 16.06 -29.36
CA ASP A 157 -15.78 17.40 -29.35
C ASP A 157 -15.10 18.31 -30.37
N SER A 158 -13.79 18.14 -30.60
CA SER A 158 -13.02 18.85 -31.63
C SER A 158 -13.18 18.27 -33.05
N GLY A 159 -14.39 17.80 -33.39
CA GLY A 159 -14.67 17.21 -34.70
C GLY A 159 -14.08 15.80 -34.90
N GLY A 160 -13.61 15.15 -33.83
CA GLY A 160 -12.94 13.85 -33.90
C GLY A 160 -11.51 13.97 -34.42
N SER A 161 -10.78 15.00 -33.99
CA SER A 161 -9.37 15.18 -34.33
C SER A 161 -8.49 14.21 -33.54
N ILE A 162 -7.50 13.61 -34.20
CA ILE A 162 -6.41 12.88 -33.57
C ILE A 162 -5.21 13.82 -33.50
N THR A 163 -4.65 14.00 -32.31
CA THR A 163 -3.54 14.93 -32.07
C THR A 163 -2.41 14.22 -31.34
N THR A 164 -1.19 14.42 -31.82
CA THR A 164 0.05 14.01 -31.16
C THR A 164 0.66 15.25 -30.51
N PRO A 165 0.52 15.44 -29.19
CA PRO A 165 1.11 16.59 -28.52
C PRO A 165 2.64 16.57 -28.67
N THR A 166 3.17 17.76 -28.87
CA THR A 166 4.60 18.06 -28.87
C THR A 166 4.90 18.98 -27.71
N TYR A 167 6.05 18.80 -27.07
CA TYR A 167 6.40 19.56 -25.88
C TYR A 167 7.90 19.65 -25.69
N ASP A 168 8.43 20.87 -25.59
CA ASP A 168 9.84 21.10 -25.26
C ASP A 168 10.12 20.74 -23.79
N LEU A 169 10.69 19.56 -23.58
CA LEU A 169 11.07 19.08 -22.26
C LEU A 169 12.35 19.71 -21.71
N ASN A 170 13.15 20.38 -22.54
CA ASN A 170 14.41 20.99 -22.12
C ASN A 170 14.18 22.39 -21.52
N THR A 171 13.35 23.22 -22.15
CA THR A 171 13.18 24.62 -21.73
C THR A 171 11.75 25.00 -21.31
N GLY A 172 10.77 24.15 -21.62
CA GLY A 172 9.35 24.46 -21.42
C GLY A 172 8.82 25.60 -22.30
N ALA A 173 9.62 26.10 -23.23
CA ALA A 173 9.27 27.21 -24.12
C ALA A 173 8.91 26.69 -25.53
N GLY A 174 7.73 26.07 -25.68
CA GLY A 174 7.11 25.78 -26.97
C GLY A 174 7.05 24.30 -27.38
N ALA A 175 6.76 24.06 -28.66
CA ALA A 175 6.66 22.74 -29.26
C ALA A 175 8.02 22.27 -29.77
N ALA A 176 8.57 21.25 -29.15
CA ALA A 176 9.66 20.44 -29.67
C ALA A 176 9.35 18.97 -29.35
N ALA A 177 9.82 18.05 -30.22
CA ALA A 177 9.50 16.61 -30.37
C ALA A 177 8.10 16.03 -29.98
N ALA A 178 7.68 14.99 -30.71
CA ALA A 178 6.54 14.18 -30.27
C ALA A 178 6.93 13.37 -29.03
N LEU A 179 6.07 13.37 -28.00
CA LEU A 179 6.29 12.57 -26.80
C LEU A 179 6.12 11.08 -27.11
N ARG A 180 7.10 10.24 -26.75
CA ARG A 180 7.11 8.80 -27.07
C ARG A 180 7.31 7.93 -25.85
N PHE A 181 6.21 7.53 -25.20
CA PHE A 181 6.28 6.65 -24.03
C PHE A 181 6.36 5.18 -24.41
N ARG A 182 6.91 4.37 -23.50
CA ARG A 182 6.83 2.90 -23.50
C ARG A 182 5.46 2.39 -23.07
N GLY A 183 4.73 3.21 -22.32
CA GLY A 183 3.36 2.99 -21.91
C GLY A 183 2.84 4.20 -21.14
N ILE A 184 1.52 4.28 -21.02
CA ILE A 184 0.85 5.35 -20.29
C ILE A 184 -0.11 4.80 -19.24
N SER A 185 -0.35 5.59 -18.20
CA SER A 185 -1.36 5.29 -17.17
C SER A 185 -1.96 6.58 -16.64
N LYS A 186 -3.19 6.50 -16.14
CA LYS A 186 -3.85 7.62 -15.49
C LYS A 186 -3.51 7.68 -14.01
N HIS A 187 -3.36 8.88 -13.50
CA HIS A 187 -3.21 9.18 -12.09
C HIS A 187 -4.36 10.11 -11.61
N ARG A 188 -4.40 10.38 -10.31
CA ARG A 188 -5.41 11.27 -9.72
C ARG A 188 -5.34 12.67 -10.33
N GLY A 189 -6.49 13.33 -10.31
CA GLY A 189 -6.66 14.74 -10.66
C GLY A 189 -6.12 15.14 -12.03
N ALA A 190 -6.50 14.37 -13.05
CA ALA A 190 -6.18 14.62 -14.45
C ALA A 190 -4.73 14.39 -14.88
N THR A 191 -3.89 13.84 -14.01
CA THR A 191 -2.49 13.63 -14.35
C THR A 191 -2.32 12.37 -15.18
N VAL A 192 -1.65 12.50 -16.33
CA VAL A 192 -1.18 11.41 -17.18
C VAL A 192 0.24 11.09 -16.80
N PHE A 193 0.50 9.80 -16.57
CA PHE A 193 1.85 9.27 -16.44
C PHE A 193 2.26 8.58 -17.73
N GLY A 194 3.48 8.82 -18.16
CA GLY A 194 4.13 8.11 -19.25
C GLY A 194 5.52 7.68 -18.82
N TRP A 195 5.90 6.43 -19.03
CA TRP A 195 7.24 5.95 -18.67
C TRP A 195 8.08 5.67 -19.90
N GLY A 196 9.39 5.62 -19.70
CA GLY A 196 10.32 5.23 -20.75
C GLY A 196 10.77 6.32 -21.70
N TYR A 197 10.57 7.59 -21.35
CA TYR A 197 10.98 8.75 -22.14
C TYR A 197 11.69 9.74 -21.23
N TYR A 198 12.94 10.08 -21.53
CA TYR A 198 13.65 11.18 -20.89
C TYR A 198 13.49 12.42 -21.77
N HIS A 199 14.51 12.99 -22.40
CA HIS A 199 14.32 14.18 -23.25
C HIS A 199 14.23 13.82 -24.74
N GLU A 200 14.10 14.84 -25.57
CA GLU A 200 13.86 14.70 -27.01
C GLU A 200 14.93 13.88 -27.75
N ASP A 201 16.19 14.01 -27.34
CA ASP A 201 17.33 13.29 -27.92
C ASP A 201 17.63 11.97 -27.21
N ASP A 202 17.05 11.75 -26.02
CA ASP A 202 17.18 10.50 -25.26
C ASP A 202 15.80 9.92 -24.89
N PRO A 203 15.07 9.42 -25.89
CA PRO A 203 13.69 9.01 -25.72
C PRO A 203 13.53 7.61 -25.14
N ASP A 204 14.62 6.91 -24.76
CA ASP A 204 14.56 5.51 -24.29
C ASP A 204 15.16 5.30 -22.90
N GLN A 205 14.47 5.84 -21.89
CA GLN A 205 14.90 5.75 -20.49
C GLN A 205 13.84 5.03 -19.65
N PRO A 206 13.83 3.68 -19.65
CA PRO A 206 12.71 2.88 -19.15
C PRO A 206 12.47 2.97 -17.64
N HIS A 207 13.40 3.52 -16.86
CA HIS A 207 13.26 3.72 -15.41
C HIS A 207 12.66 5.09 -15.03
N PHE A 208 12.45 5.98 -16.00
CA PHE A 208 11.86 7.30 -15.79
C PHE A 208 10.34 7.23 -15.90
N LEU A 209 9.67 7.87 -14.93
CA LEU A 209 8.23 8.14 -14.94
C LEU A 209 8.01 9.64 -15.15
N ARG A 210 7.50 10.03 -16.31
CA ARG A 210 7.09 11.40 -16.62
C ARG A 210 5.64 11.63 -16.29
N TYR A 211 5.32 12.87 -16.00
CA TYR A 211 3.97 13.29 -15.69
C TYR A 211 3.64 14.65 -16.31
N CYS A 212 2.38 14.84 -16.65
CA CYS A 212 1.87 16.15 -17.03
C CYS A 212 1.44 16.97 -15.79
N LYS A 213 1.16 18.25 -16.01
CA LYS A 213 0.70 19.15 -14.96
C LYS A 213 -0.71 18.76 -14.50
N TYR A 214 -0.94 18.85 -13.19
CA TYR A 214 -2.24 18.57 -12.58
C TYR A 214 -3.36 19.37 -13.25
N GLY A 215 -4.47 18.71 -13.57
CA GLY A 215 -5.60 19.34 -14.27
C GLY A 215 -5.37 19.59 -15.78
N GLU A 216 -4.15 19.45 -16.28
CA GLU A 216 -3.76 19.88 -17.63
C GLU A 216 -3.06 18.73 -18.38
N PRO A 217 -3.81 17.74 -18.91
CA PRO A 217 -3.25 16.50 -19.47
C PRO A 217 -2.38 16.68 -20.72
N LEU A 218 -2.38 17.89 -21.31
CA LEU A 218 -1.61 18.26 -22.49
C LEU A 218 -0.40 19.15 -22.17
N THR A 219 -0.30 19.65 -20.94
CA THR A 219 0.81 20.49 -20.50
C THR A 219 1.79 19.63 -19.71
N TRP A 220 2.97 19.34 -20.27
CA TRP A 220 3.99 18.55 -19.58
C TRP A 220 4.90 19.45 -18.74
N VAL A 221 5.55 18.90 -17.73
CA VAL A 221 6.49 19.67 -16.91
C VAL A 221 7.89 19.56 -17.53
N ALA A 222 8.56 20.69 -17.71
CA ALA A 222 9.90 20.75 -18.30
C ALA A 222 10.99 20.43 -17.26
N ASP A 223 12.16 19.99 -17.72
CA ASP A 223 13.29 19.60 -16.89
C ASP A 223 14.21 20.79 -16.58
N LEU A 224 13.65 21.81 -15.91
CA LEU A 224 14.36 23.08 -15.67
C LEU A 224 15.54 22.94 -14.68
N ASP A 225 15.41 22.08 -13.66
CA ASP A 225 16.47 21.75 -12.69
C ASP A 225 16.17 20.39 -11.99
N GLU A 226 17.15 19.84 -11.25
CA GLU A 226 17.01 18.56 -10.52
C GLU A 226 15.88 18.54 -9.47
N THR A 227 15.40 19.71 -9.04
CA THR A 227 14.33 19.88 -8.03
C THR A 227 12.96 20.18 -8.62
N SER A 228 12.89 20.53 -9.90
CA SER A 228 11.70 20.95 -10.65
C SER A 228 11.45 20.08 -11.88
N ALA A 229 12.22 19.00 -12.02
CA ALA A 229 12.16 18.07 -13.14
C ALA A 229 10.77 17.44 -13.31
N GLY A 230 10.31 17.37 -14.57
CA GLY A 230 9.02 16.78 -14.94
C GLY A 230 9.01 15.25 -14.97
N PHE A 231 9.88 14.61 -14.17
CA PHE A 231 10.03 13.17 -14.09
C PHE A 231 10.38 12.71 -12.68
N ILE A 232 10.20 11.42 -12.44
CA ILE A 232 10.62 10.70 -11.24
C ILE A 232 11.49 9.52 -11.67
N ILE A 233 12.66 9.37 -11.04
CA ILE A 233 13.48 8.17 -11.15
C ILE A 233 12.97 7.16 -10.12
N VAL A 234 12.42 6.04 -10.58
CA VAL A 234 11.79 5.06 -9.69
C VAL A 234 12.71 3.88 -9.45
N GLY A 235 13.19 3.70 -8.22
CA GLY A 235 14.02 2.56 -7.83
C GLY A 235 15.37 2.51 -8.55
N SER A 236 15.88 1.29 -8.79
CA SER A 236 17.15 1.10 -9.53
C SER A 236 17.03 1.46 -11.02
N GLY A 237 17.94 2.29 -11.55
CA GLY A 237 17.92 2.71 -12.96
C GLY A 237 18.08 1.57 -13.98
N GLU A 238 18.60 0.42 -13.55
CA GLU A 238 18.81 -0.75 -14.44
C GLU A 238 17.52 -1.51 -14.74
N VAL A 239 16.50 -1.37 -13.90
CA VAL A 239 15.25 -2.13 -14.03
C VAL A 239 14.19 -1.23 -14.69
N PRO A 240 13.57 -1.67 -15.79
CA PRO A 240 12.53 -0.88 -16.48
C PRO A 240 11.22 -0.85 -15.68
N ILE A 241 10.49 0.26 -15.79
CA ILE A 241 9.06 0.31 -15.42
C ILE A 241 8.28 -0.51 -16.45
N ILE A 242 7.50 -1.46 -15.94
CA ILE A 242 6.74 -2.42 -16.74
C ILE A 242 5.28 -1.96 -16.79
N ALA A 243 4.64 -1.80 -15.64
CA ALA A 243 3.21 -1.44 -15.59
C ALA A 243 2.94 -0.43 -14.49
N CYS A 244 1.98 0.45 -14.73
CA CYS A 244 1.43 1.34 -13.71
C CYS A 244 -0.09 1.16 -13.60
N GLY A 245 -0.62 1.07 -12.39
CA GLY A 245 -2.06 0.87 -12.17
C GLY A 245 -2.54 1.48 -10.85
N MET A 246 -3.77 1.97 -10.83
CA MET A 246 -4.35 2.57 -9.62
C MET A 246 -4.76 1.51 -8.58
N SER A 247 -4.44 1.78 -7.32
CA SER A 247 -4.84 1.01 -6.14
C SER A 247 -5.40 1.95 -5.06
N GLY A 248 -6.70 2.22 -5.10
CA GLY A 248 -7.32 3.21 -4.24
C GLY A 248 -6.83 4.60 -4.65
N PRO A 249 -6.38 5.43 -3.69
CA PRO A 249 -5.74 6.69 -4.04
C PRO A 249 -4.34 6.45 -4.66
N TYR A 250 -3.62 5.39 -4.30
CA TYR A 250 -2.22 5.26 -4.73
C TYR A 250 -2.08 4.79 -6.18
N THR A 251 -1.02 5.21 -6.86
CA THR A 251 -0.59 4.57 -8.11
C THR A 251 0.48 3.54 -7.78
N ILE A 252 0.27 2.30 -8.20
CA ILE A 252 1.29 1.26 -8.14
C ILE A 252 2.16 1.39 -9.36
N ILE A 253 3.48 1.46 -9.14
CA ILE A 253 4.50 1.45 -10.18
C ILE A 253 5.23 0.12 -10.06
N GLY A 254 5.01 -0.75 -11.03
CA GLY A 254 5.58 -2.09 -11.06
C GLY A 254 6.75 -2.18 -12.02
N LYS A 255 7.88 -2.65 -11.47
CA LYS A 255 9.09 -3.04 -12.20
C LYS A 255 9.27 -4.55 -12.03
N ALA A 256 10.15 -5.18 -12.81
CA ALA A 256 10.30 -6.65 -12.78
C ALA A 256 10.63 -7.20 -11.38
N SER A 257 11.49 -6.51 -10.64
CA SER A 257 12.00 -6.93 -9.33
C SER A 257 11.64 -5.97 -8.20
N GLU A 258 10.96 -4.85 -8.47
CA GLU A 258 10.71 -3.81 -7.48
C GLU A 258 9.28 -3.26 -7.68
N ILE A 259 8.55 -3.05 -6.59
CA ILE A 259 7.21 -2.47 -6.65
C ILE A 259 7.12 -1.29 -5.70
N PHE A 260 6.61 -0.18 -6.23
CA PHE A 260 6.45 1.06 -5.51
C PHE A 260 4.99 1.47 -5.47
N ARG A 261 4.60 2.17 -4.41
CA ARG A 261 3.40 3.02 -4.42
C ARG A 261 3.83 4.46 -4.56
N LEU A 262 3.07 5.23 -5.33
CA LEU A 262 3.16 6.68 -5.47
C LEU A 262 1.91 7.32 -4.87
N ASP A 263 2.14 8.32 -4.03
CA ASP A 263 1.14 9.21 -3.45
C ASP A 263 1.43 10.67 -3.82
N GLY A 264 0.45 11.54 -3.58
CA GLY A 264 0.46 12.95 -3.97
C GLY A 264 -0.44 13.20 -5.17
N ASP A 265 -0.97 14.41 -5.28
CA ASP A 265 -1.78 14.82 -6.42
C ASP A 265 -0.99 15.71 -7.39
N TYR A 266 0.00 16.45 -6.90
CA TYR A 266 0.83 17.37 -7.67
C TYR A 266 2.32 17.06 -7.53
N SER A 267 3.13 17.57 -8.48
CA SER A 267 4.56 17.26 -8.59
C SER A 267 5.35 17.44 -7.30
N SER A 268 5.14 18.55 -6.59
CA SER A 268 5.83 18.83 -5.32
C SER A 268 5.38 17.95 -4.16
N GLN A 269 4.33 17.16 -4.35
CA GLN A 269 3.78 16.22 -3.39
C GLN A 269 4.08 14.76 -3.73
N PHE A 270 4.64 14.48 -4.91
CA PHE A 270 4.88 13.11 -5.32
C PHE A 270 5.89 12.46 -4.40
N TYR A 271 5.39 11.51 -3.62
CA TYR A 271 6.17 10.68 -2.73
C TYR A 271 5.94 9.23 -3.11
N TYR A 272 7.01 8.56 -3.51
CA TYR A 272 6.99 7.13 -3.78
C TYR A 272 7.76 6.38 -2.70
N GLN A 273 7.29 5.16 -2.40
CA GLN A 273 7.96 4.27 -1.45
C GLN A 273 7.81 2.82 -1.89
N PRO A 274 8.81 1.97 -1.60
CA PRO A 274 8.74 0.55 -1.91
C PRO A 274 7.64 -0.11 -1.08
N ILE A 275 6.87 -0.98 -1.72
CA ILE A 275 5.82 -1.80 -1.08
C ILE A 275 6.10 -3.30 -1.18
N GLY A 276 7.15 -3.68 -1.90
CA GLY A 276 7.62 -5.06 -2.01
C GLY A 276 8.85 -5.14 -2.90
N ASP A 277 9.76 -6.04 -2.52
CA ASP A 277 11.03 -6.28 -3.21
C ASP A 277 10.99 -7.57 -4.06
N THR A 278 9.81 -8.21 -4.11
CA THR A 278 9.55 -9.45 -4.85
C THR A 278 8.15 -9.39 -5.48
N HIS A 279 7.96 -10.09 -6.60
CA HIS A 279 6.69 -10.23 -7.33
C HIS A 279 6.26 -9.04 -8.17
N GLY A 280 7.20 -8.36 -8.82
CA GLY A 280 6.91 -7.36 -9.86
C GLY A 280 6.01 -7.89 -10.98
N PRO A 281 5.27 -7.02 -11.70
CA PRO A 281 4.58 -7.44 -12.91
C PRO A 281 5.59 -7.99 -13.93
N ILE A 282 5.33 -9.19 -14.42
CA ILE A 282 6.15 -9.81 -15.48
C ILE A 282 5.73 -9.37 -16.88
N SER A 283 4.52 -8.81 -16.98
CA SER A 283 3.92 -8.30 -18.22
C SER A 283 3.30 -6.95 -17.96
N THR A 284 3.51 -6.03 -18.89
CA THR A 284 2.93 -4.68 -18.88
C THR A 284 1.40 -4.71 -18.98
N ARG A 285 0.87 -5.78 -19.56
CA ARG A 285 -0.55 -5.98 -19.82
C ARG A 285 -1.27 -6.73 -18.72
N SER A 286 -0.54 -7.29 -17.75
CA SER A 286 -1.13 -8.13 -16.71
C SER A 286 -1.68 -7.33 -15.53
N MET A 287 -1.24 -6.07 -15.37
CA MET A 287 -1.68 -5.22 -14.28
C MET A 287 -3.05 -4.62 -14.55
N VAL A 288 -3.96 -4.89 -13.62
CA VAL A 288 -5.37 -4.55 -13.68
C VAL A 288 -5.69 -3.82 -12.39
N SER A 289 -6.11 -2.56 -12.50
CA SER A 289 -6.67 -1.86 -11.36
C SER A 289 -8.03 -2.49 -10.99
N LEU A 290 -8.41 -2.46 -9.73
CA LEU A 290 -9.71 -2.86 -9.18
C LEU A 290 -10.49 -1.67 -8.61
N GLY A 291 -9.84 -0.51 -8.50
CA GLY A 291 -10.41 0.74 -8.01
C GLY A 291 -9.84 0.99 -6.63
N HIS A 292 -10.06 0.05 -5.71
CA HIS A 292 -9.44 0.05 -4.37
C HIS A 292 -8.14 -0.77 -4.29
N ALA A 293 -7.81 -1.56 -5.31
CA ALA A 293 -6.62 -2.40 -5.36
C ALA A 293 -6.01 -2.40 -6.77
N ALA A 294 -4.77 -2.84 -6.92
CA ALA A 294 -4.17 -3.20 -8.20
C ALA A 294 -3.71 -4.65 -8.13
N VAL A 295 -3.92 -5.39 -9.20
CA VAL A 295 -3.64 -6.84 -9.29
C VAL A 295 -2.86 -7.09 -10.55
N TRP A 296 -1.86 -7.96 -10.52
CA TRP A 296 -1.04 -8.25 -11.70
C TRP A 296 -0.54 -9.69 -11.69
N MET A 297 -0.01 -10.14 -12.83
CA MET A 297 0.71 -11.41 -12.89
C MET A 297 2.18 -11.19 -12.58
N ALA A 298 2.68 -11.87 -11.54
CA ALA A 298 4.09 -11.94 -11.21
C ALA A 298 4.70 -13.30 -11.62
N ASP A 299 6.01 -13.45 -11.43
CA ASP A 299 6.78 -14.65 -11.73
C ASP A 299 6.29 -15.92 -11.01
N VAL A 300 5.84 -15.79 -9.78
CA VAL A 300 5.31 -16.89 -8.95
C VAL A 300 3.79 -17.05 -9.04
N GLY A 301 3.11 -16.15 -9.75
CA GLY A 301 1.66 -16.12 -9.88
C GLY A 301 1.04 -14.74 -9.66
N PRO A 302 -0.29 -14.64 -9.60
CA PRO A 302 -0.98 -13.37 -9.48
C PRO A 302 -0.78 -12.75 -8.08
N ALA A 303 -0.49 -11.46 -8.06
CA ALA A 303 -0.22 -10.65 -6.87
C ALA A 303 -1.14 -9.43 -6.83
N ILE A 304 -1.34 -8.88 -5.63
CA ILE A 304 -2.22 -7.76 -5.36
C ILE A 304 -1.56 -6.76 -4.41
N SER A 305 -1.88 -5.48 -4.59
CA SER A 305 -1.75 -4.45 -3.56
C SER A 305 -3.12 -3.80 -3.37
N VAL A 306 -3.60 -3.78 -2.13
CA VAL A 306 -4.89 -3.15 -1.76
C VAL A 306 -4.59 -1.81 -1.11
N GLN A 307 -5.18 -0.72 -1.61
CA GLN A 307 -4.95 0.64 -1.13
C GLN A 307 -3.46 0.98 -0.92
N GLY A 308 -2.60 0.54 -1.84
CA GLY A 308 -1.17 0.80 -1.75
C GLY A 308 -0.50 0.12 -0.55
N GLN A 309 -1.10 -0.89 0.06
CA GLN A 309 -0.45 -1.68 1.09
C GLN A 309 0.61 -2.61 0.48
N LYS A 310 1.36 -3.30 1.34
CA LYS A 310 2.38 -4.26 0.92
C LYS A 310 1.81 -5.28 -0.06
N VAL A 311 2.68 -5.74 -0.96
CA VAL A 311 2.32 -6.73 -1.98
C VAL A 311 1.94 -8.05 -1.30
N GLU A 312 0.83 -8.63 -1.75
CA GLU A 312 0.37 -9.95 -1.32
C GLU A 312 0.21 -10.88 -2.53
N GLU A 313 0.66 -12.13 -2.39
CA GLU A 313 0.38 -13.17 -3.37
C GLU A 313 -1.03 -13.73 -3.20
N LEU A 314 -1.76 -13.84 -4.30
CA LEU A 314 -3.13 -14.39 -4.32
C LEU A 314 -3.15 -15.92 -4.29
N THR A 315 -2.10 -16.57 -4.79
CA THR A 315 -1.99 -18.03 -4.90
C THR A 315 -0.92 -18.60 -3.98
N ARG A 316 -1.34 -19.04 -2.78
CA ARG A 316 -0.46 -19.74 -1.83
C ARG A 316 -0.61 -21.26 -1.87
N ASP A 317 -1.66 -21.75 -2.52
CA ASP A 317 -1.91 -23.18 -2.59
C ASP A 317 -0.97 -23.85 -3.61
N LYS A 318 -0.55 -25.07 -3.28
CA LYS A 318 0.42 -25.82 -4.09
C LYS A 318 -0.12 -26.22 -5.46
N ILE A 319 -1.45 -26.35 -5.60
CA ILE A 319 -2.08 -26.85 -6.83
C ILE A 319 -2.09 -25.74 -7.88
N THR A 320 -2.56 -24.54 -7.51
CA THR A 320 -2.57 -23.37 -8.39
C THR A 320 -1.16 -22.95 -8.76
N ARG A 321 -0.20 -22.94 -7.81
CA ARG A 321 1.20 -22.66 -8.14
C ARG A 321 1.79 -23.65 -9.14
N ARG A 322 1.47 -24.95 -9.01
CA ARG A 322 1.91 -25.97 -9.97
C ARG A 322 1.23 -25.80 -11.33
N PHE A 323 -0.04 -25.41 -11.37
CA PHE A 323 -0.73 -25.10 -12.61
C PHE A 323 -0.08 -23.92 -13.35
N LEU A 324 0.21 -22.83 -12.63
CA LEU A 324 0.84 -21.63 -13.18
C LEU A 324 2.24 -21.89 -13.76
N GLN A 325 2.97 -22.90 -13.27
CA GLN A 325 4.28 -23.28 -13.82
C GLN A 325 4.21 -23.78 -15.27
N TYR A 326 3.09 -24.39 -15.68
CA TYR A 326 2.85 -24.83 -17.07
C TYR A 326 2.49 -23.67 -18.02
N LEU A 327 2.22 -22.49 -17.47
CA LEU A 327 1.84 -21.31 -18.24
C LEU A 327 3.02 -20.37 -18.44
N ASP A 328 3.04 -19.70 -19.59
CA ASP A 328 3.93 -18.60 -19.89
C ASP A 328 3.26 -17.28 -19.46
N LEU A 329 3.58 -16.88 -18.23
CA LEU A 329 3.04 -15.69 -17.59
C LEU A 329 3.56 -14.38 -18.22
N SER A 330 4.68 -14.42 -18.95
CA SER A 330 5.27 -13.23 -19.60
C SER A 330 4.35 -12.65 -20.68
N THR A 331 3.47 -13.48 -21.24
CA THR A 331 2.49 -13.06 -22.23
C THR A 331 1.17 -12.59 -21.61
N ALA A 332 1.01 -12.67 -20.28
CA ALA A 332 -0.28 -12.45 -19.62
C ALA A 332 -0.89 -11.07 -19.95
N SER A 333 -2.16 -11.06 -20.36
CA SER A 333 -2.97 -9.85 -20.52
C SER A 333 -4.18 -9.92 -19.60
N GLY A 334 -4.40 -8.89 -18.78
CA GLY A 334 -5.40 -8.86 -17.73
C GLY A 334 -6.57 -7.94 -18.03
N ALA A 335 -7.79 -8.34 -17.69
CA ALA A 335 -8.98 -7.51 -17.77
C ALA A 335 -9.80 -7.63 -16.48
N HIS A 336 -10.46 -6.53 -16.10
CA HIS A 336 -11.38 -6.53 -14.97
C HIS A 336 -12.81 -6.49 -15.45
N ASP A 337 -13.63 -7.40 -14.93
CA ASP A 337 -15.06 -7.22 -14.95
C ASP A 337 -15.59 -6.92 -13.56
N SER A 338 -16.06 -5.69 -13.42
CA SER A 338 -16.73 -5.19 -12.24
C SER A 338 -18.05 -5.90 -11.96
N LYS A 339 -18.77 -6.40 -12.98
CA LYS A 339 -20.13 -6.91 -12.79
C LYS A 339 -20.14 -8.30 -12.18
N ASN A 340 -19.35 -9.21 -12.73
CA ASN A 340 -19.20 -10.57 -12.20
C ASN A 340 -18.13 -10.68 -11.11
N ARG A 341 -17.52 -9.57 -10.71
CA ARG A 341 -16.46 -9.51 -9.68
C ARG A 341 -15.27 -10.41 -10.00
N ARG A 342 -14.75 -10.32 -11.22
CA ARG A 342 -13.62 -11.15 -11.65
C ARG A 342 -12.50 -10.35 -12.30
N VAL A 343 -11.28 -10.87 -12.15
CA VAL A 343 -10.15 -10.52 -13.02
C VAL A 343 -9.90 -11.70 -13.93
N LEU A 344 -9.72 -11.45 -15.21
CA LEU A 344 -9.38 -12.47 -16.20
C LEU A 344 -7.99 -12.20 -16.71
N TRP A 345 -7.18 -13.24 -16.82
CA TRP A 345 -5.91 -13.22 -17.51
C TRP A 345 -5.94 -14.18 -18.68
N SER A 346 -5.66 -13.69 -19.87
CA SER A 346 -5.31 -14.54 -21.00
C SER A 346 -3.83 -14.87 -20.94
N VAL A 347 -3.51 -16.15 -20.99
CA VAL A 347 -2.15 -16.68 -20.84
C VAL A 347 -1.90 -17.77 -21.87
N ARG A 348 -0.64 -18.09 -22.09
CA ARG A 348 -0.20 -19.11 -23.04
C ARG A 348 0.32 -20.34 -22.29
N ARG A 349 0.16 -21.54 -22.86
CA ARG A 349 0.87 -22.74 -22.37
C ARG A 349 2.33 -22.74 -22.82
N LYS A 350 3.25 -23.12 -21.93
CA LYS A 350 4.67 -23.30 -22.28
C LYS A 350 4.89 -24.52 -23.16
N LEU A 351 4.18 -25.61 -22.84
CA LEU A 351 4.35 -26.91 -23.46
C LEU A 351 3.01 -27.44 -23.99
N ASP A 352 3.06 -28.22 -25.06
CA ASP A 352 1.92 -28.99 -25.55
C ASP A 352 1.67 -30.22 -24.66
N ASP A 353 0.60 -30.96 -24.94
CA ASP A 353 0.25 -32.17 -24.17
C ASP A 353 1.29 -33.31 -24.32
N SER A 354 2.23 -33.17 -25.27
CA SER A 354 3.35 -34.08 -25.50
C SER A 354 4.67 -33.59 -24.86
N GLY A 355 4.66 -32.44 -24.18
CA GLY A 355 5.83 -31.86 -23.53
C GLY A 355 6.77 -31.08 -24.45
N ASN A 356 6.40 -30.83 -25.71
CA ASN A 356 7.17 -29.98 -26.61
C ASN A 356 6.88 -28.50 -26.35
N VAL A 357 7.87 -27.64 -26.56
CA VAL A 357 7.68 -26.18 -26.48
C VAL A 357 6.71 -25.74 -27.57
N ILE A 358 5.61 -25.12 -27.17
CA ILE A 358 4.70 -24.47 -28.12
C ILE A 358 5.42 -23.20 -28.58
N GLU A 359 5.67 -23.03 -29.87
CA GLU A 359 6.27 -21.80 -30.43
C GLU A 359 5.22 -20.77 -30.87
N ASP A 360 3.95 -21.17 -30.94
CA ASP A 360 2.85 -20.34 -31.43
C ASP A 360 2.60 -19.09 -30.57
N PRO A 361 2.61 -17.86 -31.13
CA PRO A 361 2.50 -16.61 -30.35
C PRO A 361 1.13 -16.35 -29.71
N TYR A 362 0.15 -17.25 -29.81
CA TYR A 362 -1.24 -16.99 -29.38
C TYR A 362 -1.49 -17.36 -27.91
N HIS A 363 -2.42 -16.64 -27.27
CA HIS A 363 -2.97 -17.00 -25.97
C HIS A 363 -3.88 -18.22 -26.14
N THR A 364 -3.68 -19.24 -25.31
CA THR A 364 -4.39 -20.53 -25.41
C THR A 364 -5.29 -20.79 -24.21
N GLU A 365 -5.10 -20.05 -23.12
CA GLU A 365 -5.72 -20.32 -21.82
C GLU A 365 -6.31 -19.04 -21.23
N LEU A 366 -7.44 -19.20 -20.53
CA LEU A 366 -8.06 -18.15 -19.74
C LEU A 366 -8.01 -18.53 -18.26
N LEU A 367 -7.41 -17.68 -17.45
CA LEU A 367 -7.41 -17.79 -16.00
C LEU A 367 -8.32 -16.70 -15.43
N ALA A 368 -9.44 -17.07 -14.85
CA ALA A 368 -10.29 -16.14 -14.12
C ALA A 368 -10.05 -16.27 -12.62
N TRP A 369 -9.92 -15.14 -11.95
CA TRP A 369 -10.02 -15.05 -10.50
C TRP A 369 -11.30 -14.35 -10.13
N ASP A 370 -12.21 -15.11 -9.54
CA ASP A 370 -13.44 -14.60 -8.99
C ASP A 370 -13.16 -14.12 -7.57
N TYR A 371 -13.04 -12.80 -7.38
CA TYR A 371 -12.79 -12.22 -6.06
C TYR A 371 -14.07 -12.09 -5.23
N GLY A 372 -15.24 -12.40 -5.81
CA GLY A 372 -16.49 -12.60 -5.05
C GLY A 372 -16.54 -13.93 -4.33
N ARG A 373 -16.16 -15.00 -5.03
CA ARG A 373 -16.11 -16.37 -4.50
C ARG A 373 -14.74 -16.78 -4.00
N ASN A 374 -13.76 -15.92 -4.21
CA ASN A 374 -12.40 -16.12 -3.83
C ASN A 374 -11.79 -17.43 -4.39
N THR A 375 -11.97 -17.64 -5.69
CA THR A 375 -11.64 -18.92 -6.37
C THR A 375 -10.96 -18.65 -7.70
N PHE A 376 -9.96 -19.47 -8.04
CA PHE A 376 -9.38 -19.49 -9.38
C PHE A 376 -10.11 -20.49 -10.27
N ILE A 377 -10.45 -20.03 -11.47
CA ILE A 377 -11.19 -20.75 -12.48
C ILE A 377 -10.35 -20.72 -13.76
N PRO A 378 -9.47 -21.71 -13.97
CA PRO A 378 -8.93 -21.98 -15.29
C PRO A 378 -10.04 -22.46 -16.22
N SER A 379 -10.04 -21.92 -17.42
CA SER A 379 -10.85 -22.36 -18.54
C SER A 379 -9.92 -22.68 -19.70
N SER A 380 -9.69 -23.96 -19.94
CA SER A 380 -9.02 -24.45 -21.14
C SER A 380 -10.02 -24.62 -22.28
N ILE A 381 -9.58 -24.33 -23.49
CA ILE A 381 -10.29 -24.71 -24.71
C ILE A 381 -9.76 -26.10 -25.12
N PRO A 382 -10.60 -27.16 -25.24
CA PRO A 382 -12.06 -27.19 -25.21
C PRO A 382 -12.60 -27.74 -23.87
N ALA A 383 -13.34 -26.92 -23.14
CA ALA A 383 -14.33 -27.31 -22.13
C ALA A 383 -13.88 -28.35 -21.07
N GLN A 384 -13.04 -27.95 -20.12
CA GLN A 384 -13.14 -28.44 -18.73
C GLN A 384 -12.96 -27.27 -17.75
N ILE A 385 -14.07 -26.77 -17.20
CA ILE A 385 -14.06 -25.80 -16.10
C ILE A 385 -13.70 -26.58 -14.83
N TRP A 386 -12.45 -26.49 -14.40
CA TRP A 386 -12.04 -26.99 -13.08
C TRP A 386 -11.84 -25.79 -12.18
N ALA A 387 -12.58 -25.70 -11.07
CA ALA A 387 -12.22 -24.77 -10.00
C ALA A 387 -10.93 -25.31 -9.35
N ILE A 388 -9.81 -24.60 -9.52
CA ILE A 388 -8.53 -24.98 -8.91
C ILE A 388 -8.29 -24.03 -7.74
N GLY A 389 -8.62 -24.51 -6.54
CA GLY A 389 -8.19 -23.88 -5.28
C GLY A 389 -8.98 -22.65 -4.82
N GLN A 390 -8.92 -22.40 -3.52
CA GLN A 390 -9.33 -21.14 -2.90
C GLN A 390 -8.18 -20.13 -3.06
N ALA A 391 -8.46 -19.01 -3.72
CA ALA A 391 -7.60 -17.84 -3.66
C ALA A 391 -7.75 -17.16 -2.29
N ARG A 392 -7.04 -16.06 -2.01
CA ARG A 392 -7.53 -15.00 -1.09
C ARG A 392 -7.97 -13.81 -1.94
N GLY A 393 -9.18 -13.33 -1.72
CA GLY A 393 -9.82 -12.28 -2.50
C GLY A 393 -9.69 -10.98 -1.73
N PRO A 394 -9.56 -9.80 -2.37
CA PRO A 394 -10.02 -8.57 -1.77
C PRO A 394 -11.53 -8.72 -1.69
N GLY A 395 -11.98 -9.30 -0.57
CA GLY A 395 -13.38 -9.30 -0.22
C GLY A 395 -13.83 -7.85 -0.25
N ILE A 396 -14.69 -7.49 -1.21
CA ILE A 396 -15.63 -6.43 -0.88
C ILE A 396 -16.50 -7.07 0.22
N ASP A 397 -16.34 -6.48 1.40
CA ASP A 397 -16.66 -6.99 2.74
C ASP A 397 -15.72 -8.10 3.22
N LEU A 398 -14.44 -7.76 3.41
CA LEU A 398 -13.64 -8.48 4.39
C LEU A 398 -14.45 -8.51 5.70
N PRO A 399 -14.69 -9.70 6.30
CA PRO A 399 -15.56 -9.79 7.46
C PRO A 399 -15.00 -8.86 8.54
N GLY A 400 -15.88 -8.00 9.05
CA GLY A 400 -15.60 -7.26 10.27
C GLY A 400 -15.44 -8.21 11.45
N PRO A 401 -15.11 -7.67 12.62
CA PRO A 401 -15.01 -8.46 13.84
C PRO A 401 -16.29 -9.28 14.04
N VAL A 402 -16.15 -10.57 14.32
CA VAL A 402 -17.25 -11.47 14.64
C VAL A 402 -17.45 -11.53 16.16
N GLY A 403 -18.69 -11.57 16.61
CA GLY A 403 -19.00 -11.62 18.05
C GLY A 403 -18.78 -10.28 18.76
N THR A 404 -19.21 -10.20 20.01
CA THR A 404 -19.14 -8.97 20.80
C THR A 404 -18.06 -9.11 21.87
N LEU A 405 -17.19 -8.10 21.98
CA LEU A 405 -16.24 -7.96 23.07
C LEU A 405 -16.96 -7.93 24.42
N SER A 406 -16.34 -8.52 25.45
CA SER A 406 -16.92 -8.58 26.81
C SER A 406 -15.85 -8.55 27.90
N ASN A 407 -16.27 -8.48 29.16
CA ASN A 407 -15.41 -8.56 30.35
C ASN A 407 -14.24 -7.56 30.35
N ILE A 408 -14.51 -6.28 30.06
CA ILE A 408 -13.51 -5.23 30.27
C ILE A 408 -13.22 -5.15 31.78
N ALA A 409 -11.95 -5.31 32.15
CA ALA A 409 -11.48 -5.30 33.53
C ALA A 409 -10.17 -4.51 33.65
N ALA A 410 -9.93 -3.92 34.82
CA ALA A 410 -8.68 -3.24 35.16
C ALA A 410 -7.92 -4.01 36.25
N SER A 411 -6.60 -3.99 36.17
CA SER A 411 -5.67 -4.59 37.13
C SER A 411 -4.37 -3.78 37.18
N ASN A 412 -3.47 -4.09 38.12
CA ASN A 412 -2.19 -3.38 38.28
C ASN A 412 -2.35 -1.85 38.29
N ILE A 413 -3.36 -1.36 39.02
CA ILE A 413 -3.69 0.06 39.09
C ILE A 413 -2.70 0.75 40.05
N THR A 414 -2.06 1.81 39.57
CA THR A 414 -1.19 2.69 40.35
C THR A 414 -1.73 4.13 40.33
N GLY A 415 -0.95 5.10 40.82
CA GLY A 415 -1.34 6.51 40.75
C GLY A 415 -1.30 7.11 39.34
N ILE A 416 -0.57 6.49 38.40
CA ILE A 416 -0.37 7.01 37.04
C ILE A 416 -0.53 5.96 35.92
N THR A 417 -0.78 4.70 36.26
CA THR A 417 -0.94 3.60 35.29
C THR A 417 -2.07 2.65 35.67
N ALA A 418 -2.63 1.96 34.68
CA ALA A 418 -3.56 0.85 34.89
C ALA A 418 -3.48 -0.14 33.72
N LYS A 419 -3.51 -1.44 34.00
CA LYS A 419 -3.56 -2.49 32.97
C LYS A 419 -5.01 -2.87 32.70
N ILE A 420 -5.47 -2.62 31.47
CA ILE A 420 -6.80 -2.97 30.99
C ILE A 420 -6.75 -4.30 30.24
N THR A 421 -7.69 -5.18 30.51
CA THR A 421 -7.87 -6.48 29.85
C THR A 421 -9.31 -6.66 29.39
N TRP A 422 -9.53 -7.42 28.32
CA TRP A 422 -10.87 -7.74 27.83
C TRP A 422 -10.93 -9.16 27.25
N THR A 423 -12.14 -9.70 27.13
CA THR A 423 -12.40 -10.95 26.38
C THR A 423 -12.80 -10.59 24.94
N PRO A 424 -12.02 -11.01 23.94
CA PRO A 424 -12.33 -10.73 22.54
C PRO A 424 -13.58 -11.49 22.09
N GLY A 425 -14.40 -10.86 21.24
CA GLY A 425 -15.45 -11.54 20.51
C GLY A 425 -14.89 -12.30 19.30
N ASP A 426 -13.89 -11.71 18.65
CA ASP A 426 -13.18 -12.26 17.49
C ASP A 426 -11.72 -12.61 17.86
N THR A 427 -11.36 -13.89 17.78
CA THR A 427 -10.00 -14.40 18.08
C THR A 427 -9.15 -14.60 16.82
N SER A 428 -9.60 -14.09 15.67
CA SER A 428 -8.84 -14.16 14.42
C SER A 428 -7.48 -13.46 14.55
N PRO A 429 -6.42 -13.99 13.90
CA PRO A 429 -5.07 -13.44 14.00
C PRO A 429 -4.90 -12.04 13.39
N ASP A 430 -5.87 -11.59 12.58
CA ASP A 430 -5.86 -10.30 11.90
C ASP A 430 -6.71 -9.24 12.64
N THR A 431 -7.26 -9.58 13.82
CA THR A 431 -8.05 -8.68 14.66
C THR A 431 -7.16 -7.93 15.64
N TYR A 432 -7.31 -6.60 15.70
CA TYR A 432 -6.71 -5.72 16.71
C TYR A 432 -7.80 -4.91 17.42
N PHE A 433 -7.43 -4.21 18.50
CA PHE A 433 -8.39 -3.48 19.32
C PHE A 433 -8.02 -2.00 19.39
N GLU A 434 -9.05 -1.17 19.46
CA GLU A 434 -8.95 0.27 19.63
C GLU A 434 -9.54 0.67 20.99
N LEU A 435 -8.74 1.36 21.80
CA LEU A 435 -9.07 1.71 23.18
C LEU A 435 -9.03 3.24 23.36
N GLN A 436 -9.98 3.74 24.14
CA GLN A 436 -9.99 5.11 24.66
C GLN A 436 -10.44 5.09 26.12
N TYR A 437 -10.08 6.14 26.85
CA TYR A 437 -10.48 6.33 28.24
C TYR A 437 -10.88 7.79 28.47
N LYS A 438 -11.54 8.07 29.59
CA LYS A 438 -11.82 9.43 30.04
C LYS A 438 -12.02 9.43 31.54
N GLU A 439 -11.84 10.59 32.16
CA GLU A 439 -12.24 10.77 33.56
C GLU A 439 -13.74 10.61 33.70
N ASN A 440 -14.17 9.89 34.73
CA ASN A 440 -15.57 9.65 35.03
C ASN A 440 -16.30 11.00 35.18
N GLY A 441 -17.47 11.11 34.55
CA GLY A 441 -18.28 12.34 34.55
C GLY A 441 -17.89 13.37 33.48
N THR A 442 -16.79 13.16 32.73
CA THR A 442 -16.44 14.00 31.58
C THR A 442 -17.10 13.49 30.29
N SER A 443 -17.18 14.35 29.27
CA SER A 443 -17.79 14.02 27.97
C SER A 443 -16.77 13.63 26.89
N THR A 444 -15.49 13.88 27.11
CA THR A 444 -14.45 13.78 26.06
C THR A 444 -13.58 12.56 26.27
N TRP A 445 -13.53 11.68 25.26
CA TRP A 445 -12.65 10.51 25.24
C TRP A 445 -11.25 10.88 24.76
N VAL A 446 -10.24 10.40 25.49
CA VAL A 446 -8.82 10.59 25.18
C VAL A 446 -8.11 9.25 24.97
N PRO A 447 -7.04 9.22 24.15
CA PRO A 447 -6.70 10.22 23.14
C PRO A 447 -7.76 10.32 22.02
N SER A 448 -7.83 11.44 21.30
CA SER A 448 -8.82 11.67 20.21
C SER A 448 -8.72 10.65 19.08
N THR A 449 -7.50 10.19 18.80
CA THR A 449 -7.23 9.02 17.97
C THR A 449 -7.08 7.80 18.88
N PRO A 450 -7.90 6.75 18.75
CA PRO A 450 -7.85 5.59 19.63
C PRO A 450 -6.47 4.92 19.67
N MET A 451 -6.09 4.44 20.84
CA MET A 451 -4.87 3.65 21.03
C MET A 451 -5.08 2.27 20.40
N LYS A 452 -4.07 1.74 19.70
CA LYS A 452 -4.15 0.45 19.00
C LYS A 452 -3.31 -0.60 19.69
N THR A 453 -3.86 -1.81 19.84
CA THR A 453 -3.08 -2.98 20.27
C THR A 453 -2.36 -3.64 19.09
N GLY A 454 -1.41 -4.53 19.40
CA GLY A 454 -0.98 -5.56 18.46
C GLY A 454 -2.14 -6.50 18.07
N ALA A 455 -2.00 -7.20 16.95
CA ALA A 455 -2.97 -8.21 16.53
C ALA A 455 -3.02 -9.36 17.56
N ALA A 456 -4.22 -9.88 17.82
CA ALA A 456 -4.49 -10.91 18.82
C ALA A 456 -3.98 -10.58 20.25
N THR A 457 -3.79 -9.29 20.58
CA THR A 457 -3.39 -8.83 21.91
C THR A 457 -4.60 -8.28 22.65
N TYR A 458 -4.94 -8.86 23.80
CA TYR A 458 -6.19 -8.60 24.54
C TYR A 458 -5.99 -7.77 25.82
N GLU A 459 -4.90 -7.01 25.85
CA GLU A 459 -4.53 -6.17 26.98
C GLU A 459 -3.86 -4.88 26.52
N TYR A 460 -3.98 -3.82 27.33
CA TYR A 460 -3.32 -2.55 27.11
C TYR A 460 -2.99 -1.88 28.45
N THR A 461 -1.79 -1.30 28.57
CA THR A 461 -1.40 -0.55 29.78
C THR A 461 -1.54 0.95 29.53
N LEU A 462 -2.49 1.58 30.25
CA LEU A 462 -2.64 3.02 30.29
C LEU A 462 -1.53 3.63 31.14
N THR A 463 -1.02 4.79 30.71
CA THR A 463 0.04 5.55 31.37
C THR A 463 -0.28 7.04 31.33
N GLY A 464 0.31 7.82 32.24
CA GLY A 464 0.07 9.26 32.33
C GLY A 464 -1.33 9.62 32.84
N LEU A 465 -1.89 8.78 33.71
CA LEU A 465 -3.18 9.04 34.36
C LEU A 465 -2.99 10.01 35.54
N GLU A 466 -4.06 10.72 35.89
CA GLU A 466 -4.11 11.56 37.08
C GLU A 466 -4.35 10.71 38.33
N PRO A 467 -3.78 11.07 39.49
CA PRO A 467 -3.94 10.33 40.74
C PRO A 467 -5.34 10.51 41.32
N LEU A 468 -5.79 9.56 42.16
CA LEU A 468 -7.09 9.60 42.85
C LEU A 468 -8.29 9.89 41.93
N THR A 469 -8.20 9.48 40.67
CA THR A 469 -9.15 9.84 39.61
C THR A 469 -9.82 8.58 39.07
N SER A 470 -11.15 8.61 38.98
CA SER A 470 -11.95 7.51 38.42
C SER A 470 -12.03 7.62 36.91
N TYR A 471 -11.91 6.49 36.21
CA TYR A 471 -11.85 6.44 34.75
C TYR A 471 -12.90 5.52 34.14
N ASP A 472 -13.53 5.99 33.07
CA ASP A 472 -14.31 5.20 32.14
C ASP A 472 -13.39 4.69 31.02
N VAL A 473 -13.61 3.47 30.54
CA VAL A 473 -12.85 2.88 29.43
C VAL A 473 -13.80 2.33 28.38
N ARG A 474 -13.45 2.52 27.12
CA ARG A 474 -14.14 1.87 26.01
C ARG A 474 -13.17 1.18 25.07
N VAL A 475 -13.58 0.02 24.59
CA VAL A 475 -12.80 -0.81 23.66
C VAL A 475 -13.69 -1.23 22.51
N ARG A 476 -13.13 -1.25 21.31
CA ARG A 476 -13.76 -1.81 20.12
C ARG A 476 -12.79 -2.72 19.39
N GLN A 477 -13.31 -3.67 18.66
CA GLN A 477 -12.59 -4.59 17.80
C GLN A 477 -12.47 -3.99 16.40
N VAL A 478 -11.34 -4.24 15.77
CA VAL A 478 -11.09 -3.83 14.39
C VAL A 478 -10.51 -5.02 13.63
N ARG A 479 -11.13 -5.35 12.50
CA ARG A 479 -10.68 -6.43 11.64
C ARG A 479 -10.83 -5.97 10.20
N ASN A 480 -9.76 -6.11 9.42
CA ASN A 480 -9.79 -5.79 8.00
C ASN A 480 -10.24 -4.33 7.70
N GLY A 481 -9.95 -3.38 8.60
CA GLY A 481 -10.39 -1.98 8.48
C GLY A 481 -11.85 -1.72 8.82
N GLN A 482 -12.63 -2.76 9.14
CA GLN A 482 -13.98 -2.65 9.67
C GLN A 482 -13.95 -2.63 11.19
N VAL A 483 -14.79 -1.81 11.81
CA VAL A 483 -14.86 -1.62 13.26
C VAL A 483 -16.19 -2.13 13.80
N ASP A 484 -16.21 -2.67 15.01
CA ASP A 484 -17.46 -2.87 15.75
C ASP A 484 -17.83 -1.64 16.59
N SER A 485 -18.95 -1.73 17.31
CA SER A 485 -19.37 -0.70 18.26
C SER A 485 -18.52 -0.75 19.52
N TYR A 486 -18.21 0.40 20.09
CA TYR A 486 -17.54 0.47 21.38
C TYR A 486 -18.35 -0.24 22.47
N VAL A 487 -17.67 -1.09 23.23
CA VAL A 487 -18.14 -1.59 24.51
C VAL A 487 -17.53 -0.70 25.58
N GLU A 488 -18.38 -0.05 26.36
CA GLU A 488 -17.98 0.89 27.41
C GLU A 488 -18.13 0.24 28.79
N SER A 489 -17.17 0.52 29.67
CA SER A 489 -17.25 0.25 31.09
C SER A 489 -17.07 1.56 31.83
N LEU A 490 -18.16 2.01 32.45
CA LEU A 490 -18.19 3.23 33.23
C LEU A 490 -17.71 2.94 34.65
N ASP A 491 -17.00 3.90 35.24
CA ASP A 491 -16.39 3.79 36.55
C ASP A 491 -15.55 2.52 36.73
N LEU A 492 -14.77 2.16 35.71
CA LEU A 492 -14.08 0.87 35.65
C LEU A 492 -13.03 0.74 36.76
N PHE A 493 -12.28 1.81 37.03
CA PHE A 493 -11.26 1.84 38.08
C PHE A 493 -11.01 3.27 38.57
N THR A 494 -10.41 3.37 39.76
CA THR A 494 -9.91 4.62 40.33
C THR A 494 -8.41 4.47 40.57
N THR A 495 -7.60 5.40 40.05
CA THR A 495 -6.16 5.42 40.31
C THR A 495 -5.89 5.60 41.80
N THR A 496 -4.80 5.01 42.28
CA THR A 496 -4.39 5.22 43.67
C THR A 496 -3.86 6.65 43.84
N ASP A 497 -3.55 7.03 45.08
CA ASP A 497 -2.72 8.22 45.27
C ASP A 497 -1.36 8.00 44.59
N VAL A 498 -0.75 9.10 44.14
CA VAL A 498 0.67 9.05 43.77
C VAL A 498 1.41 8.94 45.07
N ASP A 499 2.25 7.91 45.17
CA ASP A 499 3.26 7.86 46.22
C ASP A 499 4.26 8.99 45.94
N VAL A 500 3.92 10.19 46.43
CA VAL A 500 4.78 11.37 46.37
C VAL A 500 5.95 11.11 47.33
N PRO A 501 7.20 11.30 46.87
CA PRO A 501 8.35 11.32 47.76
C PRO A 501 8.10 12.31 48.91
N VAL A 502 8.07 11.82 50.15
CA VAL A 502 7.91 12.68 51.33
C VAL A 502 9.30 12.99 51.88
N GLN A 503 9.42 14.14 52.55
CA GLN A 503 10.64 14.48 53.25
C GLN A 503 11.00 13.38 54.28
N PRO A 504 12.23 12.83 54.26
CA PRO A 504 12.65 11.84 55.24
C PRO A 504 12.62 12.39 56.67
N THR A 505 12.00 11.66 57.60
CA THR A 505 11.92 12.03 59.02
C THR A 505 12.86 11.20 59.89
N GLY A 506 13.42 11.80 60.95
CA GLY A 506 14.39 11.12 61.82
C GLY A 506 15.70 10.77 61.10
N ALA A 507 16.04 11.52 60.05
CA ALA A 507 17.25 11.36 59.26
C ALA A 507 18.50 11.64 60.10
N ALA A 508 19.41 10.67 60.16
CA ALA A 508 20.70 10.79 60.84
C ALA A 508 21.79 10.00 60.10
N VAL A 509 23.03 10.46 60.23
CA VAL A 509 24.21 9.74 59.75
C VAL A 509 25.16 9.54 60.92
N VAL A 510 25.66 8.32 61.09
CA VAL A 510 26.59 7.95 62.15
C VAL A 510 27.78 7.20 61.55
N GLN A 511 28.98 7.52 62.01
CA GLN A 511 30.17 6.73 61.73
C GLN A 511 30.14 5.44 62.55
N ILE A 512 30.26 4.30 61.87
CA ILE A 512 30.21 2.96 62.45
C ILE A 512 31.57 2.24 62.43
N GLY A 513 32.60 2.91 61.93
CA GLY A 513 33.98 2.42 61.98
C GLY A 513 34.95 3.35 61.26
N SER A 514 36.24 3.09 61.46
CA SER A 514 37.31 3.72 60.70
C SER A 514 38.38 2.70 60.32
N VAL A 515 39.08 2.94 59.22
CA VAL A 515 40.23 2.14 58.79
C VAL A 515 41.33 3.06 58.27
N TYR A 516 42.57 2.81 58.65
CA TYR A 516 43.72 3.52 58.11
C TYR A 516 44.32 2.74 56.94
N TYR A 517 44.42 3.37 55.77
CA TYR A 517 44.95 2.75 54.56
C TYR A 517 45.66 3.78 53.68
N LYS A 518 46.81 3.42 53.09
CA LYS A 518 47.59 4.28 52.15
C LYS A 518 47.72 5.76 52.61
N ASN A 519 48.18 5.96 53.86
CA ASN A 519 48.37 7.29 54.44
C ASN A 519 47.11 8.17 54.55
N ALA A 520 45.92 7.56 54.60
CA ALA A 520 44.67 8.25 54.83
C ALA A 520 43.74 7.45 55.75
N TRP A 521 42.96 8.16 56.55
CA TRP A 521 41.84 7.57 57.28
C TRP A 521 40.63 7.46 56.36
N TYR A 522 39.91 6.36 56.48
CA TYR A 522 38.63 6.16 55.85
C TYR A 522 37.56 5.82 56.89
N GLY A 523 36.38 6.40 56.75
CA GLY A 523 35.23 6.17 57.62
C GLY A 523 34.21 5.24 56.97
N LYS A 524 33.63 4.33 57.77
CA LYS A 524 32.41 3.63 57.39
C LYS A 524 31.23 4.34 58.03
N ILE A 525 30.22 4.68 57.24
CA ILE A 525 29.04 5.41 57.72
C ILE A 525 27.77 4.56 57.59
N ARG A 526 26.79 4.86 58.42
CA ARG A 526 25.42 4.36 58.34
C ARG A 526 24.48 5.56 58.33
N ALA A 527 23.62 5.61 57.33
CA ALA A 527 22.49 6.51 57.31
C ALA A 527 21.25 5.77 57.85
N THR A 528 20.48 6.45 58.70
CA THR A 528 19.23 5.94 59.27
C THR A 528 18.10 6.95 59.09
N TRP A 529 16.88 6.45 58.96
CA TRP A 529 15.66 7.25 58.89
C TRP A 529 14.50 6.47 59.53
N THR A 530 13.38 7.14 59.79
CA THR A 530 12.16 6.47 60.25
C THR A 530 11.61 5.60 59.11
N PRO A 531 11.52 4.27 59.27
CA PRO A 531 11.02 3.41 58.21
C PRO A 531 9.57 3.75 57.87
N ARG A 532 9.25 3.75 56.58
CA ARG A 532 7.88 3.92 56.08
C ARG A 532 7.65 2.94 54.94
N ASN A 533 6.42 2.43 54.84
CA ASN A 533 5.96 1.75 53.63
C ASN A 533 5.73 2.81 52.56
N ALA A 534 6.73 3.03 51.72
CA ALA A 534 6.60 3.73 50.46
C ALA A 534 6.29 2.70 49.35
N GLY A 535 5.64 3.10 48.26
CA GLY A 535 5.39 2.23 47.11
C GLY A 535 6.66 1.55 46.61
N SER A 536 6.52 0.41 45.91
CA SER A 536 7.64 -0.42 45.45
C SER A 536 8.70 0.33 44.63
N ASP A 537 8.30 1.47 44.08
CA ASP A 537 9.11 2.24 43.16
C ASP A 537 9.95 3.31 43.89
N ILE A 538 9.69 3.64 45.17
CA ILE A 538 10.46 4.67 45.89
C ILE A 538 11.76 4.10 46.47
N VAL A 539 12.85 4.85 46.28
CA VAL A 539 14.15 4.59 46.91
C VAL A 539 14.62 5.77 47.76
N MET A 540 15.42 5.50 48.80
CA MET A 540 16.13 6.52 49.56
C MET A 540 17.48 6.81 48.90
N ARG A 541 17.82 8.08 48.67
CA ARG A 541 19.14 8.51 48.20
C ARG A 541 19.89 9.26 49.29
N LEU A 542 21.13 8.84 49.55
CA LEU A 542 22.09 9.56 50.40
C LEU A 542 23.04 10.37 49.52
N TYR A 543 23.11 11.66 49.79
CA TYR A 543 23.99 12.62 49.12
C TYR A 543 25.12 13.08 50.04
N THR A 544 26.27 13.42 49.46
CA THR A 544 27.39 14.05 50.20
C THR A 544 27.98 15.25 49.46
N HIS A 545 28.49 16.22 50.22
CA HIS A 545 29.25 17.38 49.74
C HIS A 545 30.20 17.88 50.83
N ASP A 546 31.29 18.54 50.43
CA ASP A 546 32.24 19.23 51.31
C ASP A 546 31.78 20.64 51.76
N THR A 547 30.61 21.10 51.34
CA THR A 547 30.04 22.40 51.73
C THR A 547 28.66 22.20 52.34
N SER A 548 28.16 23.19 53.09
CA SER A 548 26.83 23.09 53.73
C SER A 548 25.66 23.26 52.77
N THR A 549 25.90 23.34 51.45
CA THR A 549 24.87 23.53 50.43
C THR A 549 24.66 22.25 49.64
N PHE A 550 23.40 21.91 49.37
CA PHE A 550 23.02 20.70 48.61
C PHE A 550 23.37 20.78 47.11
N ALA A 551 23.57 21.99 46.57
CA ALA A 551 23.88 22.18 45.16
C ALA A 551 25.14 21.39 44.75
N ASN A 552 25.02 20.55 43.72
CA ASN A 552 26.06 19.64 43.21
C ASN A 552 26.47 18.51 44.16
N ALA A 553 25.65 18.16 45.16
CA ALA A 553 25.93 17.01 46.02
C ALA A 553 25.92 15.70 45.22
N TYR A 554 26.81 14.78 45.56
CA TYR A 554 26.97 13.52 44.84
C TYR A 554 26.18 12.40 45.53
N VAL A 555 25.40 11.64 44.76
CA VAL A 555 24.74 10.43 45.25
C VAL A 555 25.80 9.40 45.67
N GLN A 556 25.75 8.95 46.91
CA GLN A 556 26.64 7.91 47.43
C GLN A 556 26.01 6.53 47.39
N VAL A 557 24.80 6.40 47.94
CA VAL A 557 24.13 5.11 48.06
C VAL A 557 22.62 5.24 47.99
N THR A 558 21.98 4.20 47.45
CA THR A 558 20.51 4.04 47.42
C THR A 558 20.06 2.93 48.38
N GLY A 559 19.02 3.19 49.16
CA GLY A 559 18.44 2.24 50.13
C GLY A 559 16.94 2.04 49.93
N ASN A 560 16.40 0.94 50.49
CA ASN A 560 14.95 0.71 50.52
C ASN A 560 14.33 1.51 51.70
N PRO A 561 13.34 2.40 51.46
CA PRO A 561 12.71 3.22 52.50
C PRO A 561 12.14 2.41 53.67
N ALA A 562 11.65 1.20 53.41
CA ALA A 562 11.07 0.31 54.43
C ALA A 562 12.11 -0.31 55.38
N VAL A 563 13.40 -0.30 55.01
CA VAL A 563 14.49 -0.88 55.83
C VAL A 563 14.95 0.09 56.93
N GLY A 564 14.77 1.41 56.74
CA GLY A 564 15.15 2.43 57.73
C GLY A 564 16.66 2.66 57.88
N ARG A 565 17.50 1.99 57.08
CA ARG A 565 18.95 2.14 57.11
C ARG A 565 19.61 1.76 55.78
N VAL A 566 20.74 2.39 55.51
CA VAL A 566 21.69 1.96 54.48
C VAL A 566 23.11 2.18 54.97
N ASP A 567 23.98 1.22 54.68
CA ASP A 567 25.40 1.28 54.99
C ASP A 567 26.14 1.61 53.69
N ASP A 568 26.98 2.64 53.73
CA ASP A 568 27.74 3.15 52.57
C ASP A 568 29.16 2.51 52.54
N PRO A 569 29.79 2.35 51.36
CA PRO A 569 31.22 2.12 51.25
C PRO A 569 32.12 3.15 51.96
N VAL A 570 33.35 2.73 52.17
CA VAL A 570 34.41 3.37 52.93
C VAL A 570 34.84 4.70 52.27
N LEU A 571 34.59 5.84 52.91
CA LEU A 571 34.89 7.19 52.40
C LEU A 571 36.18 7.77 52.98
N ARG A 572 36.97 8.47 52.17
CA ARG A 572 38.23 9.11 52.62
C ARG A 572 37.93 10.33 53.50
N ILE A 573 38.55 10.38 54.67
CA ILE A 573 38.42 11.47 55.64
C ILE A 573 39.48 12.54 55.32
N THR A 574 39.06 13.72 54.87
CA THR A 574 39.95 14.79 54.36
C THR A 574 40.21 15.93 55.36
N GLY A 575 39.66 15.87 56.57
CA GLY A 575 39.84 16.90 57.61
C GLY A 575 38.96 18.15 57.44
N SER A 576 38.21 18.25 56.35
CA SER A 576 37.10 19.19 56.15
C SER A 576 35.77 18.57 56.62
N ALA A 577 34.83 19.40 57.09
CA ALA A 577 33.50 18.92 57.46
C ALA A 577 32.78 18.37 56.22
N GLN A 578 32.20 17.17 56.32
CA GLN A 578 31.33 16.61 55.28
C GLN A 578 29.87 16.79 55.69
N TYR A 579 29.05 17.14 54.72
CA TYR A 579 27.62 17.31 54.88
C TYR A 579 26.91 16.20 54.12
N TYR A 580 25.80 15.73 54.71
CA TYR A 580 25.01 14.63 54.19
C TYR A 580 23.55 15.05 54.11
N TRP A 581 22.87 14.60 53.05
CA TRP A 581 21.44 14.82 52.88
C TRP A 581 20.76 13.53 52.48
N LEU A 582 19.54 13.34 52.95
CA LEU A 582 18.67 12.26 52.55
C LEU A 582 17.48 12.83 51.77
N THR A 583 17.17 12.19 50.64
CA THR A 583 15.94 12.44 49.87
C THR A 583 15.25 11.10 49.58
N GLU A 584 13.93 11.15 49.42
CA GLU A 584 13.19 10.09 48.75
C GLU A 584 13.20 10.40 47.25
N TYR A 585 13.39 9.38 46.43
CA TYR A 585 13.43 9.48 44.98
C TYR A 585 12.48 8.46 44.35
N ASN A 586 11.67 8.92 43.41
CA ASN A 586 10.86 8.08 42.55
C ASN A 586 11.51 7.98 41.15
N PRO A 587 12.09 6.83 40.78
CA PRO A 587 12.74 6.60 39.50
C PRO A 587 11.77 6.56 38.32
N VAL A 588 10.47 6.38 38.55
CA VAL A 588 9.46 6.31 37.48
C VAL A 588 9.08 7.73 37.03
N THR A 589 8.94 8.65 37.99
CA THR A 589 8.55 10.04 37.71
C THR A 589 9.73 11.00 37.67
N ASP A 590 10.95 10.53 37.94
CA ASP A 590 12.16 11.33 38.12
C ASP A 590 11.97 12.46 39.15
N ALA A 591 11.20 12.17 40.21
CA ALA A 591 10.83 13.14 41.24
C ALA A 591 11.64 12.88 42.52
N GLU A 592 12.19 13.94 43.13
CA GLU A 592 12.83 13.89 44.45
C GLU A 592 12.03 14.70 45.48
N SER A 593 12.03 14.22 46.73
CA SER A 593 11.52 15.01 47.85
C SER A 593 12.50 16.12 48.24
N THR A 594 12.00 17.10 49.00
CA THR A 594 12.84 18.12 49.62
C THR A 594 13.94 17.49 50.48
N GLU A 595 15.15 18.03 50.35
CA GLU A 595 16.33 17.54 51.04
C GLU A 595 16.23 17.69 52.56
N THR A 596 16.45 16.60 53.28
CA THR A 596 16.67 16.65 54.73
C THR A 596 18.16 16.61 54.98
N GLN A 597 18.74 17.74 55.40
CA GLN A 597 20.10 17.76 55.89
C GLN A 597 20.19 16.89 57.14
N CYS A 598 21.04 15.86 57.07
CA CYS A 598 21.40 15.08 58.25
C CYS A 598 22.25 15.98 59.15
N THR A 599 22.16 15.80 60.48
CA THR A 599 22.98 16.56 61.43
C THR A 599 24.46 16.58 60.97
N PRO A 600 25.10 17.77 60.85
CA PRO A 600 26.48 17.87 60.41
C PRO A 600 27.35 16.96 61.26
N PHE A 601 28.03 16.01 60.61
CA PHE A 601 28.85 15.04 61.30
C PHE A 601 30.32 15.43 61.12
N PRO A 602 31.00 15.96 62.16
CA PRO A 602 32.44 16.03 62.11
C PRO A 602 32.98 14.59 62.11
N ILE A 603 33.48 14.14 60.96
CA ILE A 603 34.16 12.84 60.88
C ILE A 603 35.53 13.02 61.54
N THR A 604 35.59 12.83 62.85
CA THR A 604 36.86 12.79 63.57
C THR A 604 37.49 11.42 63.41
N PRO A 605 38.78 11.32 63.07
CA PRO A 605 39.51 10.08 63.28
C PRO A 605 39.39 9.74 64.77
N GLU A 606 38.82 8.58 65.11
CA GLU A 606 39.09 8.00 66.41
C GLU A 606 40.59 7.70 66.45
N ILE A 607 41.36 8.61 67.05
CA ILE A 607 42.74 8.33 67.40
C ILE A 607 42.68 7.39 68.61
N ALA A 608 42.41 6.11 68.35
CA ALA A 608 42.78 5.07 69.30
C ALA A 608 44.31 4.97 69.26
N GLN A 609 44.93 5.23 70.42
CA GLN A 609 46.38 5.12 70.64
C GLN A 609 46.94 3.77 70.20
#